data_AF-A0A1W1XWK4-F1
#
_entry.id   AF-A0A1W1XWK4-F1
#
_cell.length_a   1.000
_cell.length_b   1.000
_cell.length_c   1.000
_cell.angle_alpha   90.00
_cell.angle_beta   90.00
_cell.angle_gamma   90.00
#
_symmetry.space_group_name_H-M   'P 1'
#
loop_
_entity.id
_entity.type
_entity.pdbx_description
1 polymer ?
#
loop_
_entity_poly.entity_id
_entity_poly.type
_entity_poly.pdbx_seq_one_letter_code
_entity_poly.pdbx_strand_id
1 'polypeptide(L)'
;MRNFIISAVLDMIFILISYFIFKNVINGPTRHKLYEKLMSSFAKFVIYIFIASVLINSIAAYILYKTGYVMYINIINPALVSVLVGFIVSTVPTRGIGDKKDISK
;
A
#
# COMPACT_ATOMS: atom_id res chain seq x y z
N MET A 1 10.93 2.86 -23.79
CA MET A 1 9.54 2.82 -23.28
C MET A 1 9.04 1.42 -22.91
N ARG A 2 9.42 0.36 -23.64
CA ARG A 2 8.96 -1.02 -23.34
C ARG A 2 9.23 -1.47 -21.90
N ASN A 3 10.44 -1.24 -21.38
CA ASN A 3 10.80 -1.63 -20.00
C ASN A 3 10.00 -0.86 -18.95
N PHE A 4 9.72 0.42 -19.19
CA PHE A 4 8.87 1.23 -18.31
C PHE A 4 7.44 0.68 -18.23
N ILE A 5 6.84 0.34 -19.38
CA ILE A 5 5.48 -0.24 -19.42
C ILE A 5 5.45 -1.59 -18.68
N ILE A 6 6.45 -2.44 -18.90
CA ILE A 6 6.55 -3.75 -18.22
C ILE A 6 6.66 -3.54 -16.70
N SER A 7 7.53 -2.63 -16.23
CA SER A 7 7.65 -2.31 -14.80
C SER A 7 6.34 -1.78 -14.23
N ALA A 8 5.64 -0.88 -14.92
CA ALA A 8 4.36 -0.35 -14.46
C ALA A 8 3.27 -1.43 -14.35
N VAL A 9 3.23 -2.37 -15.29
CA VAL A 9 2.31 -3.53 -15.22
C VAL A 9 2.66 -4.43 -14.03
N LEU A 10 3.96 -4.67 -13.78
CA LEU A 10 4.40 -5.45 -12.63
C LEU A 10 4.06 -4.76 -11.30
N ASP A 11 4.21 -3.44 -11.22
CA ASP A 11 3.81 -2.65 -10.05
C ASP A 11 2.30 -2.78 -9.80
N MET A 12 1.48 -2.72 -10.85
CA MET A 12 0.04 -2.97 -10.74
C MET A 12 -0.26 -4.39 -10.21
N ILE A 13 0.46 -5.40 -10.68
CA ILE A 13 0.36 -6.77 -10.17
C ILE A 13 0.75 -6.83 -8.70
N PHE A 14 1.83 -6.17 -8.28
CA PHE A 14 2.24 -6.09 -6.87
C PHE A 14 1.19 -5.42 -6.00
N ILE A 15 0.55 -4.35 -6.47
CA ILE A 15 -0.56 -3.69 -5.75
C ILE A 15 -1.70 -4.69 -5.54
N LEU A 16 -2.11 -5.41 -6.58
CA LEU A 16 -3.23 -6.37 -6.51
C LEU A 16 -2.90 -7.54 -5.58
N ILE A 17 -1.72 -8.14 -5.72
CA ILE A 17 -1.26 -9.23 -4.85
C ILE A 17 -1.25 -8.75 -3.39
N SER A 18 -0.64 -7.59 -3.12
CA SER A 18 -0.59 -7.03 -1.77
C SER A 18 -1.99 -6.76 -1.23
N TYR A 19 -2.89 -6.19 -2.04
CA TYR A 19 -4.29 -5.98 -1.66
C TYR A 19 -4.96 -7.29 -1.20
N PHE A 20 -4.84 -8.37 -1.97
CA PHE A 20 -5.45 -9.65 -1.61
C PHE A 20 -4.82 -10.25 -0.35
N ILE A 21 -3.49 -10.15 -0.20
CA ILE A 21 -2.79 -10.58 1.02
C ILE A 21 -3.35 -9.83 2.23
N PHE A 22 -3.33 -8.50 2.23
CA PHE A 22 -3.79 -7.72 3.38
C PHE A 22 -5.29 -7.84 3.64
N LYS A 23 -6.10 -7.99 2.59
CA LYS A 23 -7.54 -8.26 2.73
C LYS A 23 -7.80 -9.58 3.46
N ASN A 24 -7.01 -10.62 3.18
CA ASN A 24 -7.18 -11.94 3.78
C ASN A 24 -6.51 -12.05 5.16
N VAL A 25 -5.42 -11.31 5.38
CA VAL A 25 -4.68 -11.31 6.65
C VAL A 25 -5.36 -10.42 7.71
N ILE A 26 -5.95 -9.29 7.31
CA ILE A 26 -6.56 -8.33 8.23
C ILE A 26 -8.08 -8.46 8.21
N ASN A 27 -8.66 -8.79 9.37
CA ASN A 27 -10.11 -8.90 9.54
C ASN A 27 -10.84 -7.60 9.13
N GLY A 28 -12.04 -7.75 8.57
CA GLY A 28 -12.87 -6.63 8.09
C GLY A 28 -13.08 -5.49 9.10
N PRO A 29 -13.47 -5.76 10.36
CA PRO A 29 -13.62 -4.71 11.38
C PRO A 29 -12.31 -3.97 11.67
N THR A 30 -11.18 -4.66 11.65
CA THR A 30 -9.86 -4.07 11.87
C THR A 30 -9.44 -3.19 10.70
N ARG A 31 -9.66 -3.64 9.45
CA ARG A 31 -9.43 -2.82 8.24
C ARG A 31 -10.24 -1.54 8.27
N HIS A 32 -11.49 -1.62 8.70
CA HIS A 32 -12.36 -0.45 8.83
C HIS A 32 -11.83 0.54 9.87
N LYS A 33 -11.48 0.07 11.07
CA LYS A 33 -10.86 0.93 12.11
C LYS A 33 -9.54 1.57 11.63
N LEU A 34 -8.73 0.82 10.88
CA LEU A 34 -7.51 1.35 10.27
C LEU A 34 -7.82 2.47 9.27
N TYR A 35 -8.79 2.25 8.39
CA TYR A 35 -9.22 3.24 7.41
C TYR A 35 -9.74 4.52 8.07
N GLU A 36 -10.62 4.41 9.07
CA GLU A 36 -11.14 5.57 9.81
C GLU A 36 -10.02 6.36 10.48
N LYS A 37 -9.05 5.66 11.10
CA LYS A 37 -7.91 6.31 11.73
C LYS A 37 -7.02 7.01 10.70
N LEU A 38 -6.74 6.35 9.56
CA LEU A 38 -5.93 6.91 8.47
C LEU A 38 -6.61 8.14 7.85
N MET A 39 -7.90 8.04 7.54
CA MET A 39 -8.68 9.11 6.87
C MET A 39 -9.24 10.16 7.84
N SER A 40 -9.01 10.04 9.14
CA SER A 40 -9.45 11.01 10.15
C SER A 40 -8.98 12.44 9.87
N SER A 41 -7.81 12.59 9.23
CA SER A 41 -7.29 13.87 8.77
C SER A 41 -6.47 13.65 7.51
N PHE A 42 -6.87 14.33 6.43
CA PHE A 42 -6.16 14.25 5.15
C PHE A 42 -4.69 14.68 5.28
N ALA A 43 -4.40 15.71 6.08
CA ALA A 43 -3.03 16.14 6.33
C ALA A 43 -2.20 15.05 7.02
N LYS A 44 -2.74 14.40 8.06
CA LYS A 44 -2.06 13.29 8.74
C LYS A 44 -1.86 12.08 7.81
N PHE A 45 -2.86 11.77 6.98
CA PHE A 45 -2.78 10.73 5.97
C PHE A 45 -1.61 10.96 5.02
N VAL A 46 -1.51 12.17 4.44
CA VAL A 46 -0.42 12.53 3.53
C VAL A 46 0.93 12.44 4.23
N ILE A 47 1.05 12.94 5.47
CA ILE A 47 2.30 12.87 6.24
C ILE A 47 2.70 11.43 6.52
N TYR A 48 1.76 10.56 6.92
CA TYR A 48 2.06 9.16 7.19
C TYR A 48 2.52 8.40 5.95
N ILE A 49 1.87 8.63 4.81
CA ILE A 49 2.30 8.04 3.53
C ILE A 49 3.69 8.56 3.15
N PHE A 50 3.91 9.87 3.25
CA PHE A 50 5.20 10.47 2.92
C PHE A 50 6.33 9.87 3.78
N ILE A 51 6.16 9.82 5.10
CA ILE A 51 7.15 9.23 6.01
C ILE A 51 7.38 7.76 5.69
N ALA A 52 6.31 6.97 5.48
CA ALA A 52 6.43 5.55 5.13
C ALA A 52 7.18 5.36 3.81
N SER A 53 6.87 6.13 2.77
CA SER A 53 7.56 6.08 1.48
C SER A 53 9.03 6.50 1.60
N VAL A 54 9.34 7.56 2.35
CA VAL A 54 10.73 7.99 2.58
C VAL A 54 11.52 6.90 3.31
N LEU A 55 10.93 6.28 4.34
CA LEU A 55 11.57 5.18 5.06
C LEU A 55 11.85 3.98 4.14
N ILE A 56 10.84 3.53 3.38
CA ILE A 56 10.97 2.40 2.44
C ILE A 56 12.08 2.70 1.42
N ASN A 57 12.05 3.86 0.79
CA ASN A 57 13.04 4.24 -0.22
C ASN A 57 14.44 4.39 0.36
N SER A 58 14.57 4.94 1.57
CA SER A 58 15.87 5.11 2.24
C SER A 58 16.48 3.77 2.63
N ILE A 59 15.67 2.85 3.17
CA ILE A 59 16.12 1.50 3.53
C ILE A 59 16.51 0.72 2.27
N ALA A 60 15.67 0.76 1.24
CA ALA A 60 15.94 0.08 -0.03
C ALA A 60 17.22 0.63 -0.69
N ALA A 61 17.35 1.96 -0.75
CA ALA A 61 18.56 2.61 -1.26
C ALA A 61 19.79 2.16 -0.46
N TYR A 62 19.75 2.21 0.87
CA TYR A 62 20.87 1.80 1.72
C TYR A 62 21.30 0.35 1.44
N ILE A 63 20.35 -0.59 1.33
CA ILE A 63 20.63 -1.99 1.02
C ILE A 63 21.27 -2.13 -0.37
N LEU A 64 20.73 -1.45 -1.39
CA LEU A 64 21.21 -1.55 -2.77
C LEU A 64 22.57 -0.88 -2.97
N TYR A 65 22.83 0.24 -2.32
CA TYR A 65 24.14 0.87 -2.30
C TYR A 65 25.17 -0.04 -1.64
N LYS A 66 24.82 -0.68 -0.51
CA LYS A 66 25.74 -1.58 0.18
C LYS A 66 26.05 -2.86 -0.62
N THR A 67 25.11 -3.33 -1.43
CA THR A 67 25.24 -4.58 -2.21
C THR A 67 25.73 -4.36 -3.64
N GLY A 68 25.94 -3.11 -4.07
CA GLY A 68 26.39 -2.78 -5.44
C GLY A 68 25.29 -2.87 -6.50
N TYR A 69 24.03 -3.10 -6.12
CA TYR A 69 22.88 -3.27 -7.02
C TYR A 69 22.14 -1.96 -7.32
N VAL A 70 22.84 -0.82 -7.29
CA VAL A 70 22.25 0.53 -7.45
C VAL A 70 21.49 0.68 -8.78
N MET A 71 21.91 -0.03 -9.83
CA MET A 71 21.24 -0.03 -11.14
C MET A 71 19.76 -0.50 -11.07
N TYR A 72 19.39 -1.27 -10.05
CA TYR A 72 18.04 -1.80 -9.86
C TYR A 72 17.14 -0.90 -9.00
N ILE A 73 17.66 0.23 -8.50
CA ILE A 73 16.91 1.12 -7.60
C ILE A 73 15.58 1.59 -8.20
N ASN A 74 15.56 1.87 -9.51
CA ASN A 74 14.38 2.33 -10.23
C ASN A 74 13.34 1.22 -10.51
N ILE A 75 13.67 -0.04 -10.21
CA ILE A 75 12.74 -1.18 -10.32
C ILE A 75 12.27 -1.58 -8.92
N ILE A 76 13.19 -1.65 -7.96
CA ILE A 76 12.91 -2.13 -6.60
C ILE A 76 12.12 -1.09 -5.79
N ASN A 77 12.45 0.20 -5.88
CA ASN A 77 11.75 1.23 -5.13
C ASN A 77 10.25 1.29 -5.48
N PRO A 78 9.85 1.40 -6.78
CA PRO A 78 8.43 1.36 -7.16
C PRO A 78 7.72 0.08 -6.73
N ALA A 79 8.38 -1.08 -6.82
CA ALA A 79 7.80 -2.35 -6.40
C ALA A 79 7.53 -2.40 -4.88
N LEU A 80 8.45 -1.91 -4.04
CA LEU A 80 8.25 -1.84 -2.59
C LEU A 80 7.17 -0.83 -2.21
N VAL A 81 7.12 0.33 -2.87
CA VAL A 81 6.05 1.32 -2.65
C VAL A 81 4.69 0.78 -3.11
N SER A 82 4.65 -0.03 -4.17
CA SER A 82 3.43 -0.71 -4.64
C SER A 82 2.81 -1.62 -3.58
N VAL A 83 3.62 -2.25 -2.73
CA VAL A 83 3.13 -3.03 -1.57
C VAL A 83 2.43 -2.12 -0.55
N LEU A 84 3.02 -0.95 -0.25
CA LEU A 84 2.40 0.05 0.64
C LEU A 84 1.07 0.55 0.08
N VAL A 85 1.00 0.81 -1.22
CA VAL A 85 -0.24 1.23 -1.89
C VAL A 85 -1.28 0.12 -1.80
N GLY A 86 -0.91 -1.13 -2.08
CA GLY A 86 -1.81 -2.28 -1.94
C GLY A 86 -2.35 -2.45 -0.53
N PHE A 87 -1.52 -2.20 0.49
CA PHE A 87 -1.97 -2.14 1.89
C PHE A 87 -3.03 -1.05 2.10
N ILE A 88 -2.77 0.19 1.68
CA ILE A 88 -3.71 1.30 1.84
C ILE A 88 -5.04 0.99 1.15
N VAL A 89 -4.99 0.53 -0.10
CA VAL A 89 -6.19 0.14 -0.86
C VAL A 89 -6.95 -0.98 -0.15
N SER A 90 -6.25 -1.93 0.47
CA SER A 90 -6.90 -2.99 1.24
C SER A 90 -7.70 -2.45 2.42
N THR A 91 -7.29 -1.34 3.05
CA THR A 91 -8.04 -0.79 4.19
C THR A 91 -9.38 -0.19 3.80
N VAL A 92 -9.57 0.19 2.52
CA VAL A 92 -10.81 0.80 2.03
C VAL A 92 -12.00 -0.13 2.29
N PRO A 93 -13.06 0.34 2.96
CA PRO A 93 -14.24 -0.46 3.22
C PRO A 93 -14.97 -0.76 1.91
N THR A 94 -15.15 -2.04 1.60
CA THR A 94 -15.80 -2.51 0.36
C THR A 94 -17.29 -2.78 0.52
N ARG A 95 -17.84 -2.65 1.73
CA ARG A 95 -19.28 -2.77 2.02
C ARG A 95 -19.70 -1.53 2.79
N GLY A 96 -20.83 -0.93 2.39
CA GLY A 96 -21.41 0.21 3.08
C GLY A 96 -21.79 -0.19 4.52
N ILE A 97 -21.54 0.71 5.45
CA ILE A 97 -21.87 0.59 6.89
C ILE A 97 -23.39 0.43 7.14
N GLY A 98 -24.23 0.62 6.11
CA GLY A 98 -25.69 0.51 6.17
C GLY A 98 -26.25 -0.92 6.28
N ASP A 99 -25.60 -1.94 5.73
CA ASP A 99 -26.22 -3.28 5.58
C ASP A 99 -26.35 -4.11 6.87
N LYS A 100 -25.85 -3.61 8.00
CA LYS A 100 -25.95 -4.33 9.29
C LYS A 100 -26.76 -3.62 10.37
N LYS A 101 -27.23 -2.39 10.12
CA LYS A 101 -28.07 -1.67 11.10
C LYS A 101 -29.57 -1.98 10.95
N ASP A 102 -30.00 -2.59 9.84
CA ASP A 102 -31.41 -2.88 9.56
C ASP A 102 -31.89 -4.31 9.89
N ILE A 103 -31.05 -5.16 10.50
CA ILE A 103 -31.45 -6.54 10.89
C ILE A 103 -31.86 -6.62 12.37
N SER A 104 -32.09 -5.47 13.02
CA SER A 104 -32.41 -5.38 14.45
C SER A 104 -33.63 -4.47 14.75
N LYS A 105 -34.60 -4.42 13.85
CA LYS A 105 -35.92 -3.87 14.14
C LYS A 105 -37.01 -4.86 13.77
#